data_AF-A0A4Y2SHT4-F1
#
_entry.id   AF-A0A4Y2SHT4-F1
#
_cell.length_a   1.000
_cell.length_b   1.000
_cell.length_c   1.000
_cell.angle_alpha   90.00
_cell.angle_beta   90.00
_cell.angle_gamma   90.00
#
_symmetry.space_group_name_H-M   'P 1'
#
loop_
_entity.id
_entity.type
_entity.pdbx_description
1 polymer ?
#
loop_
_entity_poly.entity_id
_entity_poly.type
_entity_poly.pdbx_seq_one_letter_code
_entity_poly.pdbx_strand_id
1 'polypeptide(L)' 'MSDDEIISRVRKPNSDDDKSESGEGEVIETSKISNSLVFKCFDKGLMWLEQQTDSNSAEVMLLKQLRDKRLNDDCRANFR' A
#
# COMPACT_ATOMS: atom_id res chain seq x y z
N MET A 1 23.73 -2.44 13.02
CA MET A 1 22.40 -3.05 12.99
C MET A 1 22.56 -4.43 12.39
N SER A 2 22.31 -5.47 13.18
CA SER A 2 22.39 -6.87 12.74
C SER A 2 20.98 -7.43 12.56
N ASP A 3 20.80 -8.35 11.62
CA ASP A 3 19.50 -8.96 11.30
C ASP A 3 18.88 -9.65 12.53
N ASP A 4 19.71 -10.18 13.42
CA ASP A 4 19.28 -10.81 14.67
C ASP A 4 18.58 -9.83 15.63
N GLU A 5 18.98 -8.55 15.60
CA GLU A 5 18.39 -7.49 16.43
C GLU A 5 16.98 -7.14 15.95
N ILE A 6 16.73 -7.18 14.64
CA ILE A 6 15.42 -6.89 14.02
C ILE A 6 14.44 -8.03 14.29
N ILE A 7 14.88 -9.29 14.15
CA ILE A 7 14.05 -10.47 14.40
C ILE A 7 13.64 -10.53 15.89
N SER A 8 14.53 -10.11 16.80
CA SER A 8 14.24 -10.08 18.24
C SER A 8 13.16 -9.06 18.62
N ARG A 9 13.04 -7.95 17.88
CA ARG A 9 12.02 -6.92 18.11
C ARG A 9 10.67 -7.31 17.54
N VAL A 10 10.65 -7.95 16.36
CA VAL A 10 9.42 -8.47 15.75
C VAL A 10 8.84 -9.64 16.54
N ARG A 11 9.69 -10.49 17.12
CA ARG A 11 9.28 -11.65 17.94
C ARG A 11 8.92 -11.32 19.39
N LYS A 12 9.00 -10.06 19.83
CA LYS A 12 8.44 -9.66 21.12
C LYS A 12 6.97 -9.29 20.92
N PRO A 13 6.02 -10.18 21.23
CA PRO A 13 4.68 -9.71 21.50
C PRO A 13 4.75 -8.90 22.78
N ASN A 14 4.18 -7.70 22.76
CA ASN A 14 3.89 -6.97 23.99
C ASN A 14 2.86 -7.80 24.79
N SER A 15 3.36 -8.69 25.66
CA SER A 15 2.65 -9.34 26.78
C SER A 15 2.38 -8.25 27.83
N ASP A 16 1.22 -8.05 28.45
CA ASP A 16 -0.05 -8.80 28.55
C ASP A 16 -1.15 -7.77 28.89
N ASP A 17 -2.33 -7.89 28.31
CA ASP A 17 -3.56 -7.98 29.11
C ASP A 17 -4.64 -8.76 28.34
N ASP A 18 -5.48 -9.42 29.13
CA ASP A 18 -6.21 -10.65 28.88
C ASP A 18 -7.21 -10.72 27.71
N LYS A 19 -7.28 -11.93 27.13
CA LYS A 19 -8.45 -12.60 26.53
C LYS A 19 -9.45 -11.77 25.72
N SER A 20 -9.40 -11.98 24.40
CA SER A 20 -10.51 -12.64 23.70
C SER A 20 -10.02 -13.23 22.39
N GLU A 21 -10.11 -14.56 22.30
CA GLU A 21 -10.17 -15.31 21.07
C GLU A 21 -11.20 -14.68 20.12
N SER A 22 -10.73 -13.92 19.14
CA SER A 22 -11.38 -13.94 17.84
C SER A 22 -10.26 -14.06 16.83
N GLY A 23 -10.10 -15.27 16.30
CA GLY A 23 -9.35 -15.56 15.09
C GLY A 23 -9.98 -14.87 13.88
N GLU A 24 -10.19 -13.57 13.96
CA GLU A 24 -10.35 -12.70 12.82
C GLU A 24 -8.92 -12.33 12.42
N GLY A 25 -8.19 -13.34 11.93
CA GLY A 25 -7.24 -13.04 10.87
C GLY A 25 -8.10 -12.35 9.82
N GLU A 26 -7.94 -11.03 9.73
CA GLU A 26 -8.71 -10.14 8.88
C GLU A 26 -8.88 -10.86 7.55
N VAL A 27 -10.03 -11.52 7.40
CA VAL A 27 -10.43 -12.10 6.14
C VAL A 27 -10.75 -10.85 5.38
N ILE A 28 -9.72 -10.29 4.74
CA ILE A 28 -9.88 -9.32 3.69
C ILE A 28 -10.74 -10.10 2.72
N GLU A 29 -12.05 -9.87 2.81
CA GLU A 29 -13.02 -10.42 1.89
C GLU A 29 -12.40 -10.17 0.53
N THR A 30 -12.03 -11.24 -0.16
CA THR A 30 -11.62 -11.14 -1.56
C THR A 30 -12.86 -10.88 -2.43
N SER A 31 -13.80 -10.09 -1.90
CA SER A 31 -14.72 -9.25 -2.63
C SER A 31 -13.94 -8.64 -3.77
N LYS A 32 -14.31 -9.05 -4.98
CA LYS A 32 -13.62 -8.79 -6.24
C LYS A 32 -13.21 -7.33 -6.29
N ILE A 33 -11.94 -7.04 -5.94
CA ILE A 33 -11.47 -5.67 -5.77
C ILE A 33 -11.62 -5.01 -7.13
N SER A 34 -12.53 -4.03 -7.21
CA SER A 34 -12.78 -3.39 -8.49
C SER A 34 -11.55 -2.58 -8.86
N ASN A 35 -11.15 -2.62 -10.14
CA ASN A 35 -10.01 -1.81 -10.61
C ASN A 35 -10.18 -0.33 -10.23
N SER A 36 -11.42 0.19 -10.25
CA SER A 36 -11.74 1.55 -9.82
C SER A 36 -11.40 1.83 -8.36
N LEU A 37 -11.67 0.88 -7.45
CA LEU A 37 -11.29 1.02 -6.04
C LEU A 37 -9.78 0.99 -5.86
N VAL A 38 -9.06 0.14 -6.62
CA VAL A 38 -7.58 0.12 -6.60
C VAL A 38 -7.01 1.48 -7.00
N PHE A 39 -7.53 2.08 -8.07
CA PHE A 39 -7.09 3.42 -8.51
C PHE A 39 -7.37 4.50 -7.47
N LYS A 40 -8.58 4.52 -6.91
CA LYS A 40 -8.93 5.48 -5.85
C LYS A 40 -8.04 5.34 -4.62
N CYS A 41 -7.69 4.11 -4.24
CA CYS A 41 -6.77 3.86 -3.13
C CYS A 41 -5.34 4.31 -3.48
N PHE A 42 -4.89 4.07 -4.71
CA PHE A 42 -3.59 4.55 -5.20
C PHE A 42 -3.49 6.07 -5.14
N ASP A 43 -4.51 6.80 -5.63
CA ASP A 43 -4.52 8.26 -5.61
C ASP A 43 -4.50 8.81 -4.17
N LYS A 44 -5.28 8.22 -3.26
CA LYS A 44 -5.27 8.59 -1.84
C LYS A 44 -3.91 8.35 -1.19
N GLY A 45 -3.27 7.21 -1.48
CA GLY A 45 -1.93 6.89 -0.98
C GLY A 45 -0.86 7.85 -1.51
N LEU A 46 -0.96 8.23 -2.79
CA LEU A 46 -0.06 9.19 -3.40
C LEU A 46 -0.21 10.59 -2.79
N MET A 47 -1.45 11.05 -2.56
CA MET A 47 -1.71 12.32 -1.86
C MET A 47 -1.14 12.32 -0.44
N TRP A 48 -1.28 11.20 0.28
CA TRP A 48 -0.72 11.08 1.63
C TRP A 48 0.81 11.12 1.62
N LEU A 49 1.45 10.48 0.65
CA LEU A 49 2.90 10.47 0.49
C LEU A 49 3.43 11.88 0.16
N GLU A 50 2.74 12.63 -0.69
CA GLU A 50 3.09 14.02 -1.01
C GLU A 50 3.04 14.98 0.19
N GLN A 51 2.21 14.68 1.18
CA GLN A 51 2.06 15.49 2.39
C GLN A 51 3.13 15.21 3.45
N GLN A 52 3.88 14.12 3.33
CA GLN A 52 4.97 13.80 4.26
C GLN A 52 6.14 14.78 4.05
N THR A 53 6.65 15.35 5.14
CA THR A 53 7.76 16.31 5.14
C THR A 53 9.11 15.72 4.70
N ASP A 54 9.25 14.40 4.76
CA ASP A 54 10.44 13.61 4.45
C ASP A 54 10.26 12.73 3.20
N SER A 55 9.19 12.95 2.43
CA SER A 55 8.93 12.17 1.24
C SER A 55 10.05 12.29 0.21
N ASN A 56 10.50 11.16 -0.33
CA ASN A 56 11.43 11.14 -1.45
C ASN A 56 10.72 11.62 -2.73
N SER A 57 11.08 12.82 -3.20
CA SER A 57 10.46 13.44 -4.37
C SER A 57 10.63 12.63 -5.66
N ALA A 58 11.75 11.90 -5.81
CA ALA A 58 11.98 11.05 -6.97
C ALA A 58 11.04 9.85 -6.99
N GLU A 59 10.78 9.25 -5.83
CA GLU A 59 9.86 8.12 -5.69
C GLU A 59 8.40 8.54 -5.98
N VAL A 60 7.97 9.67 -5.42
CA VAL A 60 6.66 10.27 -5.73
C VAL A 60 6.50 10.54 -7.24
N MET A 61 7.55 11.03 -7.89
CA MET A 61 7.53 11.31 -9.33
C MET A 61 7.38 10.02 -10.15
N LEU A 62 8.04 8.92 -9.76
CA LEU A 62 7.89 7.62 -10.41
C LEU A 62 6.47 7.05 -10.23
N LEU A 63 5.87 7.21 -9.05
CA LEU A 63 4.50 6.79 -8.77
C LEU A 63 3.47 7.57 -9.61
N LYS A 64 3.67 8.88 -9.78
CA LYS A 64 2.87 9.70 -10.71
C LYS A 64 2.98 9.20 -12.14
N GLN A 65 4.20 8.90 -12.60
CA GLN A 65 4.40 8.36 -13.95
C GLN A 65 3.73 7.00 -14.13
N LEU A 66 3.73 6.13 -13.11
CA LEU A 66 3.02 4.85 -13.15
C LEU A 66 1.51 5.02 -13.31
N ARG A 67 0.92 5.97 -12.58
CA ARG A 67 -0.49 6.36 -12.74
C ARG A 67 -0.79 6.83 -14.16
N ASP A 68 0.04 7.73 -14.68
CA ASP A 68 -0.19 8.40 -15.96
C ASP A 68 0.12 7.48 -17.17
N LYS A 69 1.03 6.51 -17.02
CA LYS A 69 1.30 5.49 -18.05
C LYS A 69 0.09 4.59 -18.30
N ARG A 70 -0.68 4.26 -17.27
CA ARG A 70 -1.89 3.42 -17.42
C ARG A 70 -3.03 4.15 -18.15
N LEU A 71 -3.04 5.50 -18.12
CA LEU A 71 -3.97 6.32 -18.91
C LEU A 71 -3.58 6.36 -20.40
N ASN A 72 -2.30 6.20 -20.73
CA ASN A 72 -1.84 6.19 -22.13
C ASN A 72 -2.11 4.86 -22.85
N ASP A 73 -2.20 3.74 -22.12
CA ASP A 73 -2.58 2.45 -22.72
C ASP A 73 -4.04 2.45 -23.21
N ASP A 74 -4.93 3.23 -22.56
CA ASP A 74 -6.33 3.38 -22.97
C ASP A 74 -6.46 4.21 -24.28
N CYS A 75 -5.59 5.20 -24.49
CA CYS A 75 -5.50 5.91 -25.78
C CYS A 75 -4.93 5.03 -26.91
N ARG A 76 -4.05 4.05 -26.59
CA ARG A 76 -3.43 3.17 -27.61
C ARG A 76 -4.37 2.05 -28.10
N ALA A 77 -5.42 1.71 -27.34
CA ALA A 77 -6.43 0.73 -27.74
C ALA A 77 -7.46 1.27 -28.75
N ASN A 78 -7.51 2.59 -28.96
CA ASN A 78 -8.50 3.23 -29.85
C ASN A 78 -7.99 3.50 -31.29
N PHE A 79 -6.79 3.01 -31.64
CA PHE A 79 -6.18 3.20 -32.97
C PHE A 79 -5.70 1.88 -33.63
N ARG A 80 -6.32 0.75 -33.32
CA ARG A 80 -6.08 -0.50 -34.07
C ARG A 80 -7.37 -1.16 -34.53
#